data_AF-A0A2R6BYP2-F1
#
_entry.id   AF-A0A2R6BYP2-F1
#
_cell.length_a   1.000
_cell.length_b   1.000
_cell.length_c   1.000
_cell.angle_alpha   90.00
_cell.angle_beta   90.00
_cell.angle_gamma   90.00
#
_symmetry.space_group_name_H-M   'P 1'
#
loop_
_entity.id
_entity.type
_entity.pdbx_description
1 polymer ?
#
loop_
_entity_poly.entity_id
_entity_poly.type
_entity_poly.pdbx_seq_one_letter_code
_entity_poly.pdbx_strand_id
1 'polypeptide(L)'
;MLSTFENDLYVVKDSASSVSLLYEYRLQGRVYYRAVRGRVYGWKKSVFLDLVNRLKAQREVRDYNTGSRLSVFIRVLPEINDVREAHKALDIVAEMGLEEAAFWVWKLNVHKKDAARAFKAMYRVK
;
A
#
# COMPACT_ATOMS: atom_id res chain seq x y z
N MET A 1 -23.26 -2.59 10.75
CA MET A 1 -22.10 -2.80 9.86
C MET A 1 -22.21 -1.75 8.76
N LEU A 2 -21.33 -0.75 8.71
CA LEU A 2 -21.42 0.38 7.77
C LEU A 2 -21.16 -0.12 6.35
N SER A 3 -22.21 -0.20 5.53
CA SER A 3 -22.21 -0.67 4.13
C SER A 3 -21.46 0.23 3.15
N THR A 4 -20.86 1.32 3.62
CA THR A 4 -20.25 2.35 2.78
C THR A 4 -18.90 1.92 2.16
N PHE A 5 -18.23 0.92 2.75
CA PHE A 5 -16.91 0.45 2.27
C PHE A 5 -16.98 -0.73 1.28
N GLU A 6 -18.16 -1.28 0.96
CA GLU A 6 -18.26 -2.39 0.00
C GLU A 6 -17.82 -2.00 -1.42
N ASN A 7 -17.82 -0.70 -1.71
CA ASN A 7 -17.47 -0.15 -3.01
C ASN A 7 -15.96 0.13 -3.13
N ASP A 8 -15.25 0.28 -2.02
CA ASP A 8 -13.83 0.57 -1.99
C ASP A 8 -13.01 -0.72 -2.04
N LEU A 9 -12.16 -0.83 -3.06
CA LEU A 9 -11.38 -2.03 -3.28
C LEU A 9 -9.94 -1.68 -3.64
N TYR A 10 -9.00 -2.39 -3.03
CA TYR A 10 -7.62 -2.42 -3.49
C TYR A 10 -7.37 -3.68 -4.33
N VAL A 11 -6.68 -3.55 -5.46
CA VAL A 11 -6.36 -4.66 -6.35
C VAL A 11 -4.85 -4.77 -6.51
N VAL A 12 -4.30 -5.91 -6.08
CA VAL A 12 -2.90 -6.26 -6.32
C VAL A 12 -2.79 -6.85 -7.72
N LYS A 13 -2.06 -6.17 -8.61
CA LYS A 13 -1.81 -6.63 -9.98
C LYS A 13 -0.35 -7.00 -10.13
N ASP A 14 -0.09 -8.30 -10.06
CA ASP A 14 1.22 -8.88 -10.33
C ASP A 14 1.43 -9.15 -11.83
N SER A 15 2.65 -8.93 -12.32
CA SER A 15 3.11 -9.15 -13.68
C SER A 15 4.55 -9.64 -13.64
N ALA A 16 5.08 -10.20 -14.73
CA ALA A 16 6.43 -10.78 -14.74
C ALA A 16 7.51 -9.84 -14.15
N SER A 17 7.49 -8.56 -14.51
CA SER A 17 8.53 -7.58 -14.11
C SER A 17 8.12 -6.61 -12.99
N SER A 18 6.83 -6.54 -12.62
CA SER A 18 6.33 -5.50 -11.72
C SER A 18 5.12 -5.93 -10.91
N VAL A 19 4.88 -5.26 -9.79
CA VAL A 19 3.62 -5.33 -9.07
C VAL A 19 3.06 -3.93 -8.91
N SER A 20 1.75 -3.79 -9.14
CA SER A 20 1.01 -2.54 -8.94
C SER A 20 -0.10 -2.73 -7.92
N LEU A 21 -0.39 -1.68 -7.16
CA LEU A 21 -1.60 -1.59 -6.36
C LEU A 21 -2.54 -0.59 -7.03
N LEU A 22 -3.75 -1.06 -7.32
CA LEU A 22 -4.83 -0.21 -7.81
C LEU A 22 -5.81 0.03 -6.67
N TYR A 23 -6.44 1.19 -6.68
CA TYR A 23 -7.65 1.46 -5.93
C TYR A 23 -8.80 1.56 -6.92
N GLU A 24 -9.89 0.89 -6.64
CA GLU A 24 -11.11 0.90 -7.44
C GLU A 24 -12.30 1.26 -6.56
N TYR A 25 -13.13 2.17 -7.07
CA TYR A 25 -14.47 2.37 -6.56
C TYR A 25 -15.43 1.65 -7.50
N ARG A 26 -16.13 0.63 -7.00
CA ARG A 26 -17.07 -0.18 -7.77
C ARG A 26 -18.50 0.11 -7.33
N LEU A 27 -19.40 0.32 -8.29
CA LEU A 27 -20.84 0.41 -8.07
C LEU A 27 -21.51 -0.77 -8.76
N GLN A 28 -22.28 -1.56 -8.02
CA GLN A 28 -22.98 -2.74 -8.55
C GLN A 28 -22.04 -3.69 -9.32
N GLY A 29 -20.83 -3.90 -8.79
CA GLY A 29 -19.80 -4.73 -9.41
C GLY A 29 -19.07 -4.12 -10.62
N ARG A 30 -19.48 -2.93 -11.09
CA ARG A 30 -18.82 -2.21 -12.19
C ARG A 30 -17.82 -1.19 -11.66
N VAL A 31 -16.64 -1.13 -12.27
CA VAL A 31 -15.61 -0.14 -11.91
C VAL A 31 -16.06 1.25 -12.38
N TYR A 32 -16.32 2.15 -11.43
CA TYR A 32 -16.68 3.54 -11.70
C TYR A 32 -15.45 4.46 -11.68
N TYR A 33 -14.52 4.19 -10.78
CA TYR A 33 -13.24 4.89 -10.69
C TYR A 33 -12.11 3.91 -10.45
N ARG A 34 -10.94 4.20 -11.05
CA ARG A 34 -9.72 3.44 -10.85
C ARG A 34 -8.52 4.38 -10.78
N ALA A 35 -7.69 4.19 -9.76
CA ALA A 35 -6.42 4.89 -9.59
C ALA A 35 -5.28 3.91 -9.36
N VAL A 36 -4.13 4.15 -9.99
CA VAL A 36 -2.90 3.46 -9.63
C VAL A 36 -2.33 4.12 -8.38
N ARG A 37 -2.26 3.37 -7.28
CA ARG A 37 -1.69 3.87 -6.02
C ARG A 37 -0.16 3.82 -6.03
N GLY A 38 0.41 2.83 -6.69
CA GLY A 38 1.85 2.71 -6.88
C GLY A 38 2.20 1.50 -7.75
N ARG A 39 3.44 1.47 -8.20
CA ARG A 39 4.04 0.36 -8.94
C ARG A 39 5.51 0.25 -8.60
N VAL A 40 5.97 -0.97 -8.38
CA VAL A 40 7.37 -1.28 -8.08
C VAL A 40 7.87 -2.43 -8.94
N TYR A 41 9.18 -2.50 -9.12
CA TYR A 41 9.88 -3.41 -10.02
C TYR A 41 11.07 -4.06 -9.32
N GLY A 42 11.66 -5.10 -9.94
CA GLY A 42 12.89 -5.72 -9.46
C GLY A 42 12.74 -6.26 -8.03
N TRP A 43 13.78 -6.09 -7.20
CA TRP A 43 13.73 -6.59 -5.81
C TRP A 43 12.62 -5.95 -4.96
N LYS A 44 12.23 -4.70 -5.24
CA LYS A 44 11.11 -4.03 -4.55
C LYS A 44 9.78 -4.73 -4.81
N LYS A 45 9.62 -5.39 -5.97
CA LYS A 45 8.46 -6.24 -6.24
C LYS A 45 8.37 -7.36 -5.21
N SER A 46 9.46 -8.09 -5.00
CA SER A 46 9.50 -9.21 -4.05
C SER A 46 9.15 -8.74 -2.64
N VAL A 47 9.76 -7.65 -2.17
CA VAL A 47 9.47 -7.09 -0.84
C VAL A 47 7.99 -6.66 -0.72
N PHE A 48 7.40 -6.06 -1.75
CA PHE A 48 5.97 -5.72 -1.71
C PHE A 48 5.09 -6.98 -1.62
N LEU A 49 5.41 -8.03 -2.37
CA LEU A 49 4.68 -9.29 -2.32
C LEU A 49 4.83 -10.00 -0.97
N ASP A 50 5.97 -9.85 -0.29
CA ASP A 50 6.16 -10.35 1.07
C ASP A 50 5.16 -9.69 2.05
N LEU A 51 4.91 -8.38 1.90
CA LEU A 51 3.88 -7.71 2.70
C LEU A 51 2.49 -8.26 2.38
N VAL A 52 2.16 -8.43 1.09
CA VAL A 52 0.88 -9.01 0.66
C VAL A 52 0.65 -10.37 1.31
N ASN A 53 1.67 -11.23 1.30
CA ASN A 53 1.64 -12.55 1.91
C ASN A 53 1.48 -12.48 3.44
N ARG A 54 2.26 -11.62 4.12
CA ARG A 54 2.20 -11.47 5.59
C ARG A 54 0.84 -10.98 6.08
N LEU A 55 0.21 -10.09 5.31
CA LEU A 55 -1.14 -9.61 5.59
C LEU A 55 -2.24 -10.59 5.15
N LYS A 56 -1.89 -11.72 4.55
CA LYS A 56 -2.82 -12.69 3.93
C LYS A 56 -3.78 -12.00 2.96
N ALA A 57 -3.29 -10.98 2.27
CA ALA A 57 -4.10 -10.19 1.35
C ALA A 57 -4.37 -10.99 0.07
N GLN A 58 -5.65 -11.08 -0.29
CA GLN A 58 -6.04 -11.63 -1.58
C GLN A 58 -5.74 -10.64 -2.71
N ARG A 59 -5.93 -11.07 -3.96
CA ARG A 59 -5.80 -10.20 -5.12
C ARG A 59 -6.73 -8.98 -5.05
N GLU A 60 -7.93 -9.18 -4.54
CA GLU A 60 -8.91 -8.14 -4.25
C GLU A 60 -9.01 -7.97 -2.73
N VAL A 61 -8.63 -6.79 -2.24
CA VAL A 61 -8.59 -6.45 -0.81
C VAL A 61 -9.69 -5.45 -0.49
N ARG A 62 -10.72 -5.92 0.21
CA ARG A 62 -11.85 -5.11 0.71
C ARG A 62 -11.64 -4.61 2.13
N ASP A 63 -10.78 -5.27 2.90
CA ASP A 63 -10.44 -4.80 4.24
C ASP A 63 -9.68 -3.46 4.15
N TYR A 64 -10.29 -2.42 4.71
CA TYR A 64 -9.76 -1.06 4.59
C TYR A 64 -8.38 -0.92 5.26
N ASN A 65 -8.15 -1.60 6.39
CA ASN A 65 -6.87 -1.52 7.10
C ASN A 65 -5.75 -2.17 6.27
N THR A 66 -5.96 -3.40 5.80
CA THR A 66 -5.04 -4.12 4.92
C THR A 66 -4.77 -3.33 3.64
N GLY A 67 -5.83 -2.83 3.00
CA GLY A 67 -5.72 -2.00 1.81
C GLY A 67 -4.92 -0.72 2.05
N SER A 68 -5.13 -0.07 3.20
CA SER A 68 -4.39 1.13 3.61
C SER A 68 -2.91 0.83 3.84
N ARG A 69 -2.56 -0.25 4.55
CA ARG A 69 -1.17 -0.69 4.76
C ARG A 69 -0.46 -0.95 3.45
N LEU A 70 -1.07 -1.72 2.54
CA LEU A 70 -0.52 -1.95 1.19
C LEU A 70 -0.34 -0.64 0.42
N SER A 71 -1.30 0.26 0.53
CA SER A 71 -1.30 1.56 -0.13
C SER A 71 -0.19 2.47 0.41
N VAL A 72 0.06 2.46 1.71
CA VAL A 72 1.20 3.17 2.32
C VAL A 72 2.50 2.57 1.79
N PHE A 73 2.67 1.25 1.91
CA PHE A 73 3.94 0.61 1.60
C PHE A 73 4.35 0.80 0.14
N ILE A 74 3.44 0.59 -0.81
CA ILE A 74 3.78 0.72 -2.25
C ILE A 74 4.16 2.15 -2.66
N ARG A 75 3.76 3.15 -1.87
CA ARG A 75 4.07 4.56 -2.11
C ARG A 75 5.35 5.02 -1.42
N VAL A 76 5.73 4.38 -0.32
CA VAL A 76 6.99 4.64 0.40
C VAL A 76 8.15 3.85 -0.19
N LEU A 77 7.93 2.59 -0.56
CA LEU A 77 8.95 1.66 -1.02
C LEU A 77 9.84 2.17 -2.19
N PRO A 78 9.34 2.93 -3.17
CA PRO A 78 10.18 3.52 -4.20
C PRO A 78 11.30 4.40 -3.66
N GLU A 79 11.10 5.08 -2.53
CA GLU A 79 12.02 6.03 -1.91
C GLU A 79 13.06 5.35 -0.98
N ILE A 80 13.00 4.03 -0.83
CA ILE A 80 13.95 3.23 -0.05
C ILE A 80 14.90 2.54 -1.03
N ASN A 81 16.21 2.75 -0.88
CA ASN A 81 17.20 2.24 -1.83
C ASN A 81 17.93 0.99 -1.34
N ASP A 82 17.79 0.65 -0.06
CA ASP A 82 18.39 -0.53 0.56
C ASP A 82 17.32 -1.59 0.86
N VAL A 83 17.64 -2.85 0.60
CA VAL A 83 16.71 -3.96 0.77
C VAL A 83 16.41 -4.27 2.24
N ARG A 84 17.40 -4.11 3.13
CA ARG A 84 17.21 -4.35 4.57
C ARG A 84 16.32 -3.27 5.17
N GLU A 85 16.53 -2.02 4.77
CA GLU A 85 15.67 -0.90 5.15
C GLU A 85 14.24 -1.08 4.61
N ALA A 86 14.07 -1.67 3.44
CA ALA A 86 12.76 -1.97 2.89
C ALA A 86 12.02 -3.05 3.69
N HIS A 87 12.72 -4.11 4.14
CA HIS A 87 12.14 -5.10 5.05
C HIS A 87 11.81 -4.51 6.42
N LYS A 88 12.64 -3.61 6.95
CA LYS A 88 12.32 -2.86 8.17
C LYS A 88 11.04 -2.04 7.99
N ALA A 89 10.89 -1.33 6.88
CA ALA A 89 9.66 -0.59 6.58
C ALA A 89 8.45 -1.52 6.40
N LEU A 90 8.64 -2.70 5.82
CA LEU A 90 7.62 -3.73 5.71
C LEU A 90 7.12 -4.17 7.09
N ASP A 91 8.03 -4.48 8.01
CA ASP A 91 7.69 -4.93 9.37
C ASP A 91 6.82 -3.88 10.08
N ILE A 92 7.24 -2.63 10.00
CA ILE A 92 6.51 -1.50 10.58
C ILE A 92 5.11 -1.39 9.97
N VAL A 93 4.99 -1.40 8.64
CA VAL A 93 3.69 -1.28 7.96
C VAL A 93 2.79 -2.49 8.22
N ALA A 94 3.35 -3.69 8.38
CA ALA A 94 2.59 -4.89 8.70
C ALA A 94 1.92 -4.78 10.07
N GLU A 95 2.54 -4.05 11.01
CA GLU A 95 2.08 -3.89 12.39
C GLU A 95 1.25 -2.61 12.62
N MET A 96 1.24 -1.67 11.68
CA MET A 96 0.52 -0.39 11.78
C MET A 96 -0.96 -0.55 12.14
N GLY A 97 -1.42 0.17 13.16
CA GLY A 97 -2.85 0.25 13.49
C GLY A 97 -3.68 0.89 12.37
N LEU A 98 -5.01 0.74 12.44
CA LEU A 98 -5.95 1.32 11.48
C LEU A 98 -5.77 2.85 11.35
N GLU A 99 -5.68 3.55 12.48
CA GLU A 99 -5.55 5.00 12.52
C GLU A 99 -4.23 5.49 11.90
N GLU A 100 -3.13 4.80 12.21
CA GLU A 100 -1.80 5.13 11.69
C GLU A 100 -1.72 4.88 10.18
N ALA A 101 -2.25 3.75 9.70
CA ALA A 101 -2.34 3.46 8.28
C ALA A 101 -3.21 4.52 7.56
N ALA A 102 -4.37 4.88 8.12
CA ALA A 102 -5.24 5.91 7.56
C ALA A 102 -4.57 7.30 7.53
N PHE A 103 -3.87 7.68 8.59
CA PHE A 103 -3.09 8.91 8.68
C PHE A 103 -2.05 8.98 7.55
N TRP A 104 -1.27 7.91 7.35
CA TRP A 104 -0.27 7.88 6.29
C TRP A 104 -0.89 7.86 4.90
N VAL A 105 -2.01 7.17 4.69
CA VAL A 105 -2.75 7.23 3.42
C VAL A 105 -3.14 8.67 3.10
N TRP A 106 -3.71 9.38 4.06
CA TRP A 106 -4.08 10.79 3.90
C TRP A 106 -2.84 11.67 3.62
N LYS A 107 -1.79 11.56 4.45
CA LYS A 107 -0.53 12.31 4.26
C LYS A 107 0.08 12.07 2.87
N LEU A 108 0.13 10.82 2.41
CA LEU A 108 0.66 10.45 1.09
C LEU A 108 -0.23 10.94 -0.06
N ASN A 109 -1.55 11.03 0.14
CA ASN A 109 -2.45 11.62 -0.85
C ASN A 109 -2.22 13.12 -1.01
N VAL A 110 -1.99 13.84 0.11
CA VAL A 110 -1.84 15.31 0.12
C VAL A 110 -0.42 15.73 -0.26
N HIS A 111 0.60 15.13 0.38
CA HIS A 111 1.99 15.60 0.31
C HIS A 111 2.92 14.69 -0.51
N LYS A 112 2.44 13.54 -0.99
CA LYS A 112 3.17 12.65 -1.91
C LYS A 112 4.59 12.30 -1.41
N LYS A 113 5.63 12.74 -2.12
CA LYS A 113 7.04 12.42 -1.80
C LYS A 113 7.49 12.98 -0.44
N ASP A 114 7.00 14.14 -0.02
CA ASP A 114 7.39 14.70 1.27
C ASP A 114 6.81 13.88 2.43
N ALA A 115 5.62 13.30 2.26
CA ALA A 115 5.10 12.33 3.22
C ALA A 115 5.93 11.04 3.26
N ALA A 116 6.43 10.55 2.12
CA ALA A 116 7.33 9.38 2.11
C ALA A 116 8.66 9.67 2.82
N ARG A 117 9.23 10.88 2.65
CA ARG A 117 10.42 11.32 3.40
C ARG A 117 10.15 11.45 4.89
N ALA A 118 8.99 12.01 5.27
CA ALA A 118 8.58 12.12 6.67
C ALA A 118 8.39 10.74 7.31
N PHE A 119 7.78 9.78 6.59
CA PHE A 119 7.68 8.39 7.02
C PHE A 119 9.06 7.81 7.32
N LYS A 120 9.98 7.93 6.36
CA LYS A 120 11.36 7.45 6.51
C LYS A 120 12.05 8.06 7.73
N ALA A 121 11.91 9.37 7.94
CA ALA A 121 12.47 10.05 9.10
C ALA A 121 11.87 9.56 10.42
N MET A 122 10.54 9.46 10.50
CA MET A 122 9.81 9.03 11.71
C MET A 122 10.21 7.61 12.12
N TYR A 123 10.25 6.67 11.17
CA TYR A 123 10.56 5.26 11.43
C TYR A 123 12.05 4.92 11.31
N ARG A 124 12.90 5.94 11.07
CA ARG A 124 14.35 5.81 10.90
C ARG A 124 14.70 4.77 9.83
N VAL A 125 14.00 4.82 8.71
CA VAL A 125 14.25 4.01 7.50
C VAL A 125 15.08 4.84 6.53
N LYS A 126 16.22 4.32 6.07
CA LYS A 126 17.17 5.08 5.23
C LYS A 126 16.92 4.99 3.74
#